data_AF-A0A6F9AUP2-F1
#
_entry.id   AF-A0A6F9AUP2-F1
#
_cell.length_a   1.000
_cell.length_b   1.000
_cell.length_c   1.000
_cell.angle_alpha   90.00
_cell.angle_beta   90.00
_cell.angle_gamma   90.00
#
_symmetry.space_group_name_H-M   'P 1'
#
loop_
_entity.id
_entity.type
_entity.pdbx_description
1 polymer ?
#
loop_
_entity_poly.entity_id
_entity_poly.type
_entity_poly.pdbx_seq_one_letter_code
_entity_poly.pdbx_strand_id
1 'polypeptide(L)'
;LAALACGFVMRLYAGMEDKGFLRQLHLVGLEIGMLEDMEVGISDLHRVAFKITQAKTDDPCDLQPVVIGRRDHYTVEVPLPRLAFQTLPHEIKEGKALQVYPVLFN
;
A
#
# COMPACT_ATOMS: atom_id res chain seq x y z
N LEU A 1 9.68 -4.52 6.72
CA LEU A 1 9.02 -4.74 5.40
C LEU A 1 7.72 -5.55 5.50
N ALA A 2 7.73 -6.81 5.95
CA ALA A 2 6.48 -7.60 6.05
C ALA A 2 5.43 -6.98 6.99
N ALA A 3 5.85 -6.48 8.16
CA ALA A 3 4.98 -5.76 9.09
C ALA A 3 4.41 -4.46 8.48
N LEU A 4 5.25 -3.68 7.78
CA LEU A 4 4.84 -2.49 7.03
C LEU A 4 3.82 -2.82 5.95
N ALA A 5 4.05 -3.89 5.18
CA ALA A 5 3.12 -4.35 4.17
C ALA A 5 1.78 -4.75 4.79
N CYS A 6 1.80 -5.53 5.87
CA CYS A 6 0.60 -5.93 6.60
C CYS A 6 -0.17 -4.72 7.16
N GLY A 7 0.55 -3.77 7.77
CA GLY A 7 -0.03 -2.52 8.30
C GLY A 7 -0.66 -1.65 7.21
N PHE A 8 0.01 -1.53 6.05
CA PHE A 8 -0.55 -0.87 4.88
C PHE A 8 -1.82 -1.56 4.39
N VAL A 9 -1.80 -2.89 4.26
CA VAL A 9 -2.97 -3.66 3.81
C VAL A 9 -4.14 -3.43 4.75
N MET A 10 -3.95 -3.56 6.06
CA MET A 10 -5.01 -3.31 7.04
C MET A 10 -5.57 -1.88 6.94
N ARG A 11 -4.70 -0.88 6.83
CA ARG A 11 -5.09 0.53 6.63
C ARG A 11 -5.85 0.77 5.35
N LEU A 12 -5.35 0.18 4.25
CA LEU A 12 -5.99 0.26 2.95
C LEU A 12 -7.40 -0.30 3.04
N TYR A 13 -7.56 -1.54 3.52
CA TYR A 13 -8.86 -2.19 3.72
C TYR A 13 -9.80 -1.36 4.59
N ALA A 14 -9.32 -0.84 5.73
CA ALA A 14 -10.12 0.04 6.60
C ALA A 14 -10.52 1.36 5.93
N GLY A 15 -9.65 1.91 5.07
CA GLY A 15 -9.88 3.15 4.34
C GLY A 15 -10.51 2.98 2.96
N MET A 16 -10.83 1.75 2.51
CA MET A 16 -11.40 1.52 1.17
C MET A 16 -12.80 2.13 1.02
N GLU A 17 -13.54 2.23 2.12
CA GLU A 17 -14.85 2.90 2.14
C GLU A 17 -14.69 4.43 2.25
N ASP A 18 -13.54 4.89 2.74
CA ASP A 18 -13.23 6.30 2.89
C ASP A 18 -12.62 6.87 1.59
N LYS A 19 -13.48 7.49 0.78
CA LYS A 19 -13.07 8.15 -0.47
C LYS A 19 -12.08 9.29 -0.23
N GLY A 20 -12.09 9.93 0.94
CA GLY A 20 -11.15 10.97 1.32
C GLY A 20 -9.75 10.40 1.51
N PHE A 21 -9.65 9.30 2.25
CA PHE A 21 -8.43 8.52 2.42
C PHE A 21 -7.87 8.04 1.08
N LEU A 22 -8.69 7.42 0.21
CA LEU A 22 -8.21 6.94 -1.10
C LEU A 22 -7.70 8.08 -1.98
N ARG A 23 -8.34 9.25 -1.91
CA ARG A 23 -7.92 10.44 -2.65
C ARG A 23 -6.63 11.02 -2.09
N GLN A 24 -6.47 11.09 -0.76
CA GLN A 24 -5.22 11.50 -0.12
C GLN A 24 -4.10 10.50 -0.41
N LEU A 25 -4.39 9.20 -0.34
CA LEU A 25 -3.45 8.14 -0.66
C LEU A 25 -2.94 8.26 -2.10
N HIS A 26 -3.81 8.62 -3.05
CA HIS A 26 -3.42 8.87 -4.43
C HIS A 26 -2.59 10.15 -4.60
N LEU A 27 -2.98 11.24 -3.93
CA LEU A 27 -2.38 12.57 -4.14
C LEU A 27 -1.08 12.77 -3.38
N VAL A 28 -1.03 12.30 -2.14
CA VAL A 28 0.04 12.55 -1.17
C VAL A 28 0.84 11.28 -0.88
N GLY A 29 0.29 10.10 -1.19
CA GLY A 29 0.86 8.83 -0.75
C GLY A 29 0.40 8.45 0.67
N LEU A 30 0.97 7.38 1.21
CA LEU A 30 0.66 6.96 2.57
C LEU A 30 1.50 7.76 3.58
N GLU A 31 0.85 8.47 4.50
CA GLU A 31 1.51 9.13 5.62
C GLU A 31 2.02 8.11 6.65
N ILE A 32 3.34 8.00 6.76
CA ILE A 32 4.03 7.05 7.66
C ILE A 32 4.09 7.53 9.11
N GLY A 33 3.67 8.76 9.43
CA GLY A 33 3.61 9.26 10.81
C GLY A 33 2.79 8.36 11.76
N MET A 34 1.94 7.48 11.24
CA MET A 34 1.19 6.49 12.02
C MET A 34 1.76 5.06 11.97
N LEU A 35 2.81 4.82 11.18
CA LEU A 35 3.57 3.57 11.10
C LEU A 35 4.99 3.73 11.72
N GLU A 36 5.35 4.94 12.16
CA GLU A 36 6.64 5.29 12.80
C GLU A 36 6.98 4.43 14.02
N ASP A 37 5.97 3.94 14.74
CA ASP A 37 6.17 3.16 15.97
C ASP A 37 6.64 1.71 15.69
N MET A 38 6.51 1.21 14.46
CA MET A 38 6.61 -0.23 14.15
C MET A 38 7.96 -0.72 13.59
N GLU A 39 9.06 -0.14 14.09
CA GLU A 39 10.47 -0.56 13.92
C GLU A 39 11.18 -0.33 12.56
N VAL A 40 12.31 0.40 12.68
CA VAL A 40 13.56 0.40 11.89
C VAL A 40 13.46 0.82 10.41
N GLY A 41 13.91 2.06 10.15
CA GLY A 41 14.58 2.41 8.89
C GLY A 41 13.79 3.34 7.95
N ILE A 42 13.52 4.58 8.39
CA ILE A 42 12.94 5.65 7.56
C ILE A 42 13.67 5.81 6.20
N SER A 43 14.99 5.51 6.15
CA SER A 43 15.83 5.66 4.96
C SER A 43 15.52 4.68 3.82
N ASP A 44 15.10 3.44 4.10
CA ASP A 44 14.79 2.46 3.05
C ASP A 44 13.34 2.58 2.54
N LEU A 45 12.46 3.20 3.33
CA LEU A 45 11.03 3.32 3.03
C LEU A 45 10.72 4.26 1.86
N HIS A 46 11.55 5.28 1.62
CA HIS A 46 11.44 6.12 0.43
C HIS A 46 11.62 5.32 -0.87
N ARG A 47 12.23 4.14 -0.79
CA ARG A 47 12.48 3.23 -1.91
C ARG A 47 11.40 2.15 -2.03
N VAL A 48 10.38 2.19 -1.16
CA VAL A 48 9.24 1.26 -1.16
C VAL A 48 8.06 1.90 -1.87
N ALA A 49 7.56 1.22 -2.89
CA ALA A 49 6.31 1.56 -3.57
C ALA A 49 5.27 0.47 -3.30
N PHE A 50 4.00 0.84 -3.21
CA PHE A 50 2.89 -0.09 -3.07
C PHE A 50 2.09 -0.10 -4.35
N LYS A 51 1.79 -1.26 -4.88
CA LYS A 51 1.01 -1.39 -6.09
C LYS A 51 -0.20 -2.26 -5.81
N ILE A 52 -1.38 -1.67 -5.98
CA ILE A 52 -2.62 -2.42 -5.83
C ILE A 52 -2.83 -3.23 -7.11
N THR A 53 -2.99 -4.54 -6.95
CA THR A 53 -3.26 -5.46 -8.06
C THR A 53 -4.57 -6.18 -7.83
N GLN A 54 -5.19 -6.65 -8.90
CA GLN A 54 -6.37 -7.50 -8.77
C GLN A 54 -5.92 -8.93 -8.50
N ALA A 55 -6.42 -9.52 -7.41
CA ALA A 55 -6.23 -10.93 -7.12
C ALA A 55 -6.90 -11.81 -8.20
N LYS A 56 -6.32 -12.98 -8.46
CA LYS A 56 -6.91 -13.96 -9.40
C LYS A 56 -8.11 -14.66 -8.80
N THR A 57 -8.07 -14.90 -7.50
CA THR A 57 -9.05 -15.65 -6.72
C THR A 57 -9.30 -14.91 -5.40
N ASP A 58 -10.40 -15.23 -4.74
CA ASP A 58 -10.68 -14.77 -3.37
C ASP A 58 -10.02 -15.68 -2.33
N ASP A 59 -9.08 -16.53 -2.75
CA ASP A 59 -8.33 -17.40 -1.85
C ASP A 59 -7.36 -16.57 -0.98
N PRO A 60 -7.30 -16.82 0.33
CA PRO A 60 -6.42 -16.09 1.23
C PRO A 60 -4.93 -16.26 0.90
N CYS A 61 -4.55 -17.26 0.10
CA CYS A 61 -3.19 -17.37 -0.45
C CYS A 61 -2.89 -16.31 -1.53
N ASP A 62 -3.85 -16.06 -2.43
CA ASP A 62 -3.71 -15.11 -3.54
C ASP A 62 -3.94 -13.66 -3.10
N LEU A 63 -4.47 -13.44 -1.89
CA LEU A 63 -4.66 -12.13 -1.26
C LEU A 63 -3.44 -11.67 -0.43
N GLN A 64 -2.36 -12.45 -0.39
CA GLN A 64 -1.18 -12.08 0.38
C GLN A 64 -0.34 -11.04 -0.36
N PRO A 65 0.13 -9.99 0.33
CA PRO A 65 1.00 -9.00 -0.27
C PRO A 65 2.35 -9.63 -0.64
N VAL A 66 2.80 -9.40 -1.87
CA VAL A 66 4.06 -9.93 -2.39
C VAL A 66 5.05 -8.78 -2.52
N VAL A 67 6.20 -8.91 -1.86
CA VAL A 67 7.30 -7.93 -1.98
C VAL A 67 8.14 -8.29 -3.20
N ILE A 68 8.15 -7.40 -4.18
CA ILE A 68 8.84 -7.54 -5.47
C ILE A 68 9.83 -6.39 -5.60
N GLY A 69 11.12 -6.66 -5.63
CA GLY A 69 12.08 -5.56 -5.70
C GLY A 69 13.52 -6.02 -5.78
N ARG A 70 14.39 -5.15 -6.31
CA ARG A 70 15.85 -5.30 -6.24
C ARG A 70 16.38 -4.37 -5.16
N ARG A 71 17.62 -4.60 -4.70
CA ARG A 71 18.33 -3.94 -3.57
C ARG A 71 18.20 -2.42 -3.45
N ASP A 72 17.73 -1.74 -4.49
CA ASP A 72 17.56 -0.31 -4.55
C ASP A 72 16.10 0.17 -4.58
N HIS A 73 15.12 -0.64 -5.00
CA HIS A 73 13.70 -0.26 -5.05
C HIS A 73 12.83 -1.49 -4.75
N TYR A 74 11.99 -1.39 -3.73
CA TYR A 74 11.02 -2.41 -3.34
C TYR A 74 9.64 -1.99 -3.82
N THR A 75 8.89 -2.92 -4.41
CA THR A 75 7.49 -2.76 -4.79
C THR A 75 6.68 -3.83 -4.09
N VAL A 76 5.78 -3.44 -3.20
CA VAL A 76 4.86 -4.36 -2.55
C VAL A 76 3.60 -4.42 -3.39
N GLU A 77 3.37 -5.55 -4.07
CA GLU A 77 2.11 -5.80 -4.73
C GLU A 77 1.09 -6.27 -3.69
N VAL A 78 -0.03 -5.56 -3.61
CA VAL A 78 -1.15 -5.86 -2.72
C VAL A 78 -2.31 -6.35 -3.57
N PRO A 79 -2.49 -7.67 -3.68
CA PRO A 79 -3.62 -8.23 -4.40
C PRO A 79 -4.90 -8.03 -3.61
N LEU A 80 -5.91 -7.45 -4.26
CA LEU A 80 -7.23 -7.25 -3.69
C LEU A 80 -8.28 -8.11 -4.42
N PRO A 81 -9.29 -8.61 -3.69
CA PRO A 81 -10.46 -9.26 -4.28
C PRO A 81 -11.05 -8.41 -5.40
N ARG A 82 -11.58 -9.03 -6.44
CA ARG A 82 -12.14 -8.30 -7.59
C ARG A 82 -13.21 -7.29 -7.15
N LEU A 83 -14.02 -7.65 -6.15
CA LEU A 83 -15.06 -6.79 -5.60
C LEU A 83 -14.48 -5.52 -4.94
N ALA A 84 -13.44 -5.68 -4.13
CA ALA A 84 -12.73 -4.59 -3.47
C ALA A 84 -11.94 -3.75 -4.50
N PHE A 85 -11.28 -4.39 -5.44
CA PHE A 85 -10.59 -3.69 -6.52
C PHE A 85 -11.57 -2.84 -7.33
N GLN A 86 -12.82 -3.27 -7.54
CA GLN A 86 -13.85 -2.50 -8.22
C GLN A 86 -14.36 -1.28 -7.45
N THR A 87 -14.27 -1.23 -6.13
CA THR A 87 -14.69 -0.05 -5.36
C THR A 87 -13.64 1.06 -5.36
N LEU A 88 -12.38 0.73 -5.67
CA LEU A 88 -11.29 1.71 -5.76
C LEU A 88 -11.48 2.73 -6.90
N PRO A 89 -10.94 3.95 -6.75
CA PRO A 89 -10.87 4.92 -7.84
C PRO A 89 -10.05 4.41 -9.02
N HIS A 90 -10.37 4.87 -10.23
CA HIS A 90 -9.71 4.44 -11.48
C HIS A 90 -8.20 4.65 -11.42
N GLU A 91 -7.78 5.72 -10.77
CA GLU A 91 -6.41 6.16 -10.67
C GLU A 91 -5.53 5.18 -9.87
N ILE A 92 -6.11 4.42 -8.94
CA ILE A 92 -5.44 3.32 -8.22
C ILE A 92 -5.52 2.03 -9.05
N LYS A 93 -6.65 1.80 -9.73
CA LYS A 93 -6.86 0.64 -10.61
C LYS A 93 -5.93 0.60 -11.83
N GLU A 94 -5.46 1.75 -12.30
CA GLU A 94 -4.49 1.84 -13.40
C GLU A 94 -3.12 1.26 -13.04
N GLY A 95 -2.94 0.73 -11.83
CA GLY A 95 -1.69 0.09 -11.40
C GLY A 95 -0.60 1.10 -11.07
N LYS A 96 -0.98 2.35 -10.79
CA LYS A 96 -0.07 3.39 -10.35
C LYS A 96 0.53 2.97 -9.01
N ALA A 97 1.86 2.93 -8.96
CA ALA A 97 2.58 2.64 -7.74
C ALA A 97 2.41 3.82 -6.77
N LEU A 98 1.82 3.55 -5.61
CA LEU A 98 1.67 4.47 -4.49
C LEU A 98 3.03 4.59 -3.80
N GLN A 99 3.63 5.77 -3.88
CA GLN A 99 4.86 6.03 -3.14
C GLN A 99 4.55 6.25 -1.67
N VAL A 100 5.42 5.71 -0.83
CA VAL A 100 5.38 5.94 0.60
C VAL A 100 6.26 7.14 0.90
N TYR A 101 5.66 8.19 1.44
CA TYR A 101 6.40 9.35 1.89
C TYR A 101 6.51 9.30 3.42
N PRO A 102 7.73 9.21 3.96
CA PRO A 102 7.94 9.45 5.37
C PRO A 102 7.64 10.92 5.66
N VAL A 103 6.47 11.19 6.23
CA VAL A 103 6.16 12.50 6.78
C VAL A 103 6.64 12.48 8.22
N LEU A 104 7.79 13.10 8.45
CA LEU A 104 8.29 13.39 9.80
C LEU A 104 7.40 14.47 10.39
N PHE A 105 6.55 14.10 11.36
CA PHE A 105 5.92 15.09 12.22
C PHE A 105 6.99 15.61 13.18
N ASN A 106 7.28 16.91 13.11
CA ASN A 106 8.26 17.62 13.94
C ASN A 106 7.55 18.63 14.83
#